data_AF-A0A258J287-F1
#
_entry.id   AF-A0A258J287-F1
#
_cell.length_a   1.000
_cell.length_b   1.000
_cell.length_c   1.000
_cell.angle_alpha   90.00
_cell.angle_beta   90.00
_cell.angle_gamma   90.00
#
_symmetry.space_group_name_H-M   'P 1'
#
loop_
_entity.id
_entity.type
_entity.pdbx_description
1 polymer ?
#
loop_
_entity_poly.entity_id
_entity_poly.type
_entity_poly.pdbx_seq_one_letter_code
_entity_poly.pdbx_strand_id
1 'polypeptide(L)'
;MDHAATRRRPAPNRASLYQDITDRIIAELEAGRVPWVQPWSAAAAPLAMPRNATTGRKYSGINILILWHTVIEHGFSTQHWLTFRQALGLGGSVRKGEHGTTVVYASRFTPGEDNARGSRDRDGRGGIPFLKRFTVFNADQCDGLPDTLTAPVPAVPDAVVPPAIDALIKASGADFRLGGDQAFYDTRHDY
;
A
#
# COMPACT_ATOMS: atom_id res chain seq x y z
N MET A 1 27.63 9.64 41.28
CA MET A 1 26.39 9.02 40.78
C MET A 1 26.07 9.70 39.47
N ASP A 2 26.55 9.13 38.37
CA ASP A 2 26.40 9.69 37.03
C ASP A 2 25.00 9.37 36.50
N HIS A 3 24.21 10.41 36.23
CA HIS A 3 22.97 10.28 35.49
C HIS A 3 23.30 10.05 34.01
N ALA A 4 23.14 8.80 33.56
CA ALA A 4 23.20 8.43 32.16
C ALA A 4 22.13 9.20 31.37
N ALA A 5 22.58 10.17 30.57
CA ALA A 5 21.73 10.91 29.65
C ALA A 5 21.17 9.96 28.59
N THR A 6 19.85 9.76 28.60
CA THR A 6 19.11 9.02 27.58
C THR A 6 19.38 9.65 26.21
N ARG A 7 20.22 9.00 25.39
CA ARG A 7 20.47 9.40 24.00
C ARG A 7 19.15 9.40 23.22
N ARG A 8 18.65 10.59 22.91
CA ARG A 8 17.49 10.80 22.05
C ARG A 8 17.85 10.32 20.63
N ARG A 9 17.19 9.27 20.14
CA ARG A 9 17.41 8.72 18.80
C ARG A 9 17.13 9.83 17.77
N PRO A 10 18.05 10.11 16.82
CA PRO A 10 17.84 11.14 15.82
C PRO A 10 16.60 10.81 14.97
N ALA A 11 15.83 11.84 14.62
CA ALA A 11 14.69 11.69 13.73
C ALA A 11 15.18 11.15 12.37
N PRO A 12 14.58 10.10 11.78
CA PRO A 12 15.10 9.53 10.55
C PRO A 12 14.95 10.55 9.41
N ASN A 13 16.07 10.85 8.75
CA ASN A 13 16.13 11.74 7.60
C ASN A 13 15.18 11.23 6.49
N ARG A 14 14.49 12.14 5.79
CA ARG A 14 13.59 11.81 4.66
C ARG A 14 14.30 11.00 3.58
N ALA A 15 15.58 11.30 3.35
CA ALA A 15 16.43 10.54 2.43
C ALA A 15 16.56 9.07 2.84
N SER A 16 16.67 8.78 4.15
CA SER A 16 16.78 7.40 4.64
C SER A 16 15.51 6.59 4.39
N LEU A 17 14.31 7.18 4.40
CA LEU A 17 13.09 6.41 4.13
C LEU A 17 12.99 5.93 2.68
N TYR A 18 13.26 6.85 1.74
CA TYR A 18 13.28 6.46 0.33
C TYR A 18 14.40 5.45 0.10
N GLN A 19 15.54 5.64 0.74
CA GLN A 19 16.67 4.70 0.67
C GLN A 19 16.28 3.32 1.19
N ASP A 20 15.71 3.19 2.40
CA ASP A 20 15.32 1.90 2.98
C ASP A 20 14.35 1.12 2.07
N ILE A 21 13.37 1.80 1.47
CA ILE A 21 12.41 1.19 0.54
C ILE A 21 13.09 0.82 -0.77
N THR A 22 13.96 1.70 -1.28
CA THR A 22 14.70 1.46 -2.52
C THR A 22 15.65 0.28 -2.36
N ASP A 23 16.38 0.21 -1.25
CA ASP A 23 17.31 -0.89 -0.93
C ASP A 23 16.57 -2.21 -0.82
N ARG A 24 15.36 -2.22 -0.21
CA ARG A 24 14.52 -3.42 -0.19
C ARG A 24 14.08 -3.85 -1.59
N ILE A 25 13.73 -2.91 -2.46
CA ILE A 25 13.35 -3.22 -3.86
C ILE A 25 14.55 -3.74 -4.63
N ILE A 26 15.73 -3.12 -4.47
CA ILE A 26 16.97 -3.56 -5.09
C ILE A 26 17.31 -4.99 -4.64
N ALA A 27 17.25 -5.28 -3.35
CA ALA A 27 17.54 -6.62 -2.83
C ALA A 27 16.61 -7.70 -3.42
N GLU A 28 15.33 -7.38 -3.61
CA GLU A 28 14.39 -8.30 -4.28
C GLU A 28 14.75 -8.51 -5.75
N LEU A 29 15.09 -7.43 -6.48
CA LEU A 29 15.51 -7.51 -7.88
C LEU A 29 16.81 -8.30 -8.03
N GLU A 30 17.79 -8.11 -7.15
CA GLU A 30 19.04 -8.87 -7.10
C GLU A 30 18.80 -10.34 -6.80
N ALA A 31 17.78 -10.65 -6.00
CA ALA A 31 17.34 -12.03 -5.76
C ALA A 31 16.53 -12.63 -6.92
N GLY A 32 16.47 -11.95 -8.08
CA GLY A 32 15.77 -12.40 -9.29
C GLY A 32 14.25 -12.28 -9.21
N ARG A 33 13.72 -11.61 -8.19
CA ARG A 33 12.28 -11.40 -7.99
C ARG A 33 11.93 -9.98 -8.37
N VAL A 34 11.02 -9.83 -9.32
CA VAL A 34 10.47 -8.52 -9.66
C VAL A 34 9.27 -8.27 -8.74
N PRO A 35 9.29 -7.28 -7.82
CA PRO A 35 8.26 -7.13 -6.79
C PRO A 35 6.85 -6.87 -7.31
N TRP A 36 6.74 -6.36 -8.54
CA TRP A 36 5.49 -6.14 -9.25
C TRP A 36 5.14 -7.26 -10.24
N VAL A 37 5.98 -8.30 -10.36
CA VAL A 37 5.75 -9.53 -11.15
C VAL A 37 5.83 -10.74 -10.21
N GLN A 38 5.09 -10.71 -9.11
CA GLN A 38 4.99 -11.86 -8.21
C GLN A 38 4.03 -12.89 -8.81
N PRO A 39 4.25 -14.22 -8.66
CA PRO A 39 3.33 -15.23 -9.20
C PRO A 39 1.98 -15.12 -8.48
N TRP A 40 1.09 -14.35 -9.09
CA TRP A 40 -0.24 -14.01 -8.58
C TRP A 40 -1.12 -15.24 -8.29
N SER A 41 -0.79 -16.40 -8.85
CA SER A 41 -1.44 -17.69 -8.60
C SER A 41 -0.94 -18.45 -7.37
N ALA A 42 0.21 -18.09 -6.79
CA ALA A 42 0.83 -18.83 -5.68
C ALA A 42 0.58 -18.20 -4.29
N ALA A 43 -0.02 -17.02 -4.22
CA ALA A 43 -0.31 -16.35 -2.96
C ALA A 43 -1.55 -16.98 -2.28
N ALA A 44 -1.43 -17.30 -0.98
CA ALA A 44 -2.57 -17.75 -0.17
C ALA A 44 -3.64 -16.65 -0.01
N ALA A 45 -3.23 -15.39 -0.11
CA ALA A 45 -4.15 -14.26 -0.18
C ALA A 45 -4.69 -14.05 -1.60
N PRO A 46 -5.96 -13.65 -1.72
CA PRO A 46 -6.55 -13.18 -2.96
C PRO A 46 -5.76 -12.01 -3.56
N LEU A 47 -5.80 -11.90 -4.89
CA LEU A 47 -5.28 -10.79 -5.70
C LEU A 47 -6.09 -9.50 -5.53
N ALA A 48 -6.30 -9.11 -4.28
CA ALA A 48 -7.02 -7.92 -3.90
C ALA A 48 -6.05 -6.78 -3.59
N MET A 49 -6.54 -5.56 -3.84
CA MET A 49 -5.82 -4.35 -3.42
C MET A 49 -5.75 -4.30 -1.89
N PRO A 50 -4.56 -4.06 -1.30
CA PRO A 50 -4.44 -3.85 0.14
C PRO A 50 -5.37 -2.72 0.57
N ARG A 51 -6.10 -2.93 1.67
CA ARG A 51 -7.03 -1.93 2.19
C ARG A 51 -6.97 -1.81 3.69
N ASN A 52 -7.26 -0.61 4.18
CA ASN A 52 -7.37 -0.39 5.61
C ASN A 52 -8.64 -1.05 6.14
N ALA A 53 -8.52 -1.94 7.11
CA ALA A 53 -9.63 -2.76 7.61
C ALA A 53 -10.75 -1.93 8.26
N THR A 54 -10.40 -0.81 8.91
CA THR A 54 -11.38 0.05 9.59
C THR A 54 -12.09 1.01 8.64
N THR A 55 -11.38 1.55 7.64
CA THR A 55 -11.93 2.60 6.76
C THR A 55 -12.33 2.11 5.37
N GLY A 56 -11.96 0.88 4.99
CA GLY A 56 -12.14 0.32 3.66
C GLY A 56 -11.29 0.96 2.56
N ARG A 57 -10.51 2.01 2.87
CA ARG A 57 -9.70 2.74 1.89
C ARG A 57 -8.57 1.85 1.36
N LYS A 58 -8.47 1.77 0.03
CA LYS A 58 -7.37 1.07 -0.65
C LYS A 58 -6.07 1.84 -0.51
N TYR A 59 -4.97 1.14 -0.31
CA TYR A 59 -3.63 1.72 -0.36
C TYR A 59 -3.25 2.02 -1.82
N SER A 60 -2.35 2.98 -2.01
CA SER A 60 -1.89 3.44 -3.31
C SER A 60 -0.37 3.57 -3.38
N GLY A 61 0.14 3.57 -4.62
CA GLY A 61 1.57 3.74 -4.91
C GLY A 61 2.43 2.63 -4.30
N ILE A 62 3.57 3.01 -3.75
CA ILE A 62 4.58 2.07 -3.22
C ILE A 62 4.08 1.19 -2.07
N ASN A 63 3.08 1.65 -1.33
CA ASN A 63 2.48 0.85 -0.26
C ASN A 63 1.84 -0.43 -0.80
N ILE A 64 1.36 -0.44 -2.05
CA ILE A 64 0.79 -1.66 -2.65
C ILE A 64 1.87 -2.74 -2.73
N LEU A 65 3.05 -2.39 -3.26
CA LEU A 65 4.16 -3.32 -3.43
C LEU A 65 4.70 -3.81 -2.08
N ILE A 66 4.88 -2.91 -1.11
CA ILE A 66 5.35 -3.27 0.23
C ILE A 66 4.40 -4.25 0.91
N LEU A 67 3.09 -3.99 0.82
CA LEU A 67 2.08 -4.81 1.49
C LEU A 67 1.88 -6.15 0.78
N TRP A 68 1.85 -6.19 -0.56
CA TRP A 68 1.82 -7.44 -1.31
C TRP A 68 3.03 -8.30 -1.05
N HIS A 69 4.24 -7.71 -1.05
CA HIS A 69 5.46 -8.43 -0.69
C HIS A 69 5.35 -9.05 0.70
N THR A 70 4.92 -8.28 1.69
CA THR A 70 4.75 -8.79 3.06
C THR A 70 3.74 -9.94 3.13
N VAL A 71 2.59 -9.81 2.45
CA VAL A 71 1.58 -10.88 2.41
C VAL A 71 2.17 -12.18 1.89
N ILE A 72 2.99 -12.11 0.84
CA ILE A 72 3.55 -13.30 0.19
C ILE A 72 4.71 -13.86 1.01
N GLU A 73 5.59 -13.00 1.53
CA GLU A 73 6.71 -13.37 2.39
C GLU A 73 6.25 -14.11 3.67
N HIS A 74 5.17 -13.63 4.29
CA HIS A 74 4.63 -14.21 5.53
C HIS A 74 3.47 -15.20 5.31
N GLY A 75 3.01 -15.38 4.07
CA GLY A 75 1.90 -16.28 3.74
C GLY A 75 0.56 -15.84 4.36
N PHE A 76 0.32 -14.54 4.51
CA PHE A 76 -0.97 -14.04 5.00
C PHE A 76 -2.10 -14.38 4.01
N SER A 77 -3.29 -14.64 4.56
CA SER A 77 -4.50 -15.02 3.84
C SER A 77 -5.39 -13.83 3.46
N THR A 78 -5.15 -12.66 4.07
CA THR A 78 -5.95 -11.45 3.82
C THR A 78 -5.12 -10.26 3.37
N GLN A 79 -5.79 -9.31 2.70
CA GLN A 79 -5.25 -8.01 2.28
C GLN A 79 -5.76 -6.86 3.19
N HIS A 80 -6.21 -7.20 4.39
CA HIS A 80 -6.72 -6.24 5.37
C HIS A 80 -5.62 -5.80 6.32
N TRP A 81 -5.39 -4.49 6.36
CA TRP A 81 -4.32 -3.88 7.13
C TRP A 81 -4.88 -2.89 8.14
N LEU A 82 -4.33 -2.88 9.35
CA LEU A 82 -4.79 -2.01 10.42
C LEU A 82 -3.64 -1.59 11.32
N THR A 83 -3.75 -0.42 11.94
CA THR A 83 -2.79 -0.01 12.97
C THR A 83 -3.09 -0.72 14.29
N PHE A 84 -2.11 -0.79 15.19
CA PHE A 84 -2.30 -1.39 16.53
C PHE A 84 -3.51 -0.79 17.28
N ARG A 85 -3.68 0.54 17.20
CA ARG A 85 -4.83 1.23 17.81
C ARG A 85 -6.16 0.87 17.15
N GLN A 86 -6.16 0.64 15.85
CA GLN A 86 -7.35 0.18 15.14
C GLN A 86 -7.74 -1.25 15.53
N ALA A 87 -6.75 -2.13 15.78
CA ALA A 87 -7.00 -3.50 16.25
C ALA A 87 -7.75 -3.46 17.59
N LEU A 88 -7.20 -2.70 18.54
CA LEU A 88 -7.80 -2.51 19.86
C LEU A 88 -9.19 -1.88 19.78
N GLY A 89 -9.38 -0.89 18.89
CA GLY A 89 -10.68 -0.24 18.68
C GLY A 89 -11.75 -1.17 18.11
N LEU A 90 -11.36 -2.27 17.46
CA LEU A 90 -12.25 -3.30 16.94
C LEU A 90 -12.47 -4.46 17.92
N GLY A 91 -11.93 -4.36 19.15
CA GLY A 91 -12.01 -5.42 20.16
C GLY A 91 -10.96 -6.53 19.99
N GLY A 92 -10.08 -6.42 18.98
CA GLY A 92 -9.00 -7.36 18.76
C GLY A 92 -7.65 -6.88 19.32
N SER A 93 -6.64 -7.74 19.24
CA SER A 93 -5.28 -7.40 19.67
C SER A 93 -4.24 -8.02 18.75
N VAL A 94 -3.16 -7.30 18.49
CA VAL A 94 -2.01 -7.87 17.77
C VAL A 94 -1.33 -8.90 18.65
N ARG A 95 -1.09 -10.11 18.13
CA ARG A 95 -0.42 -11.18 18.88
C ARG A 95 0.97 -10.76 19.33
N LYS A 96 1.37 -11.22 20.51
CA LYS A 96 2.68 -10.92 21.08
C LYS A 96 3.79 -11.54 20.22
N GLY A 97 4.75 -10.72 19.81
CA GLY A 97 5.88 -11.15 18.98
C GLY A 97 5.69 -10.89 17.48
N GLU A 98 4.50 -10.49 17.05
CA GLU A 98 4.24 -10.09 15.66
C GLU A 98 4.95 -8.77 15.32
N HIS A 99 5.52 -8.72 14.11
CA HIS A 99 6.18 -7.53 13.59
C HIS A 99 5.27 -6.82 12.59
N GLY A 100 5.12 -5.50 12.76
CA GLY A 100 4.30 -4.69 11.87
C GLY A 100 5.08 -4.19 10.64
N THR A 101 4.37 -4.00 9.55
CA THR A 101 4.89 -3.48 8.29
C THR A 101 4.83 -1.96 8.27
N THR A 102 5.91 -1.32 7.82
CA THR A 102 5.95 0.14 7.70
C THR A 102 5.38 0.58 6.35
N VAL A 103 4.36 1.43 6.40
CA VAL A 103 3.78 2.10 5.23
C VAL A 103 4.01 3.61 5.31
N VAL A 104 3.96 4.25 4.15
CA VAL A 104 4.31 5.66 3.99
C VAL A 104 3.10 6.46 3.52
N TYR A 105 2.85 7.60 4.17
CA TYR A 105 1.84 8.56 3.77
C TYR A 105 2.51 9.88 3.42
N ALA A 106 2.39 10.29 2.16
CA ALA A 106 2.85 11.58 1.67
C ALA A 106 1.64 12.52 1.55
N SER A 107 1.72 13.69 2.17
CA SER A 107 0.70 14.74 2.02
C SER A 107 1.35 16.12 2.21
N ARG A 108 0.61 17.19 1.96
CA ARG A 108 1.09 18.56 2.13
C ARG A 108 0.38 19.18 3.34
N PHE A 109 1.15 19.82 4.21
CA PHE A 109 0.61 20.57 5.35
C PHE A 109 0.72 22.06 5.05
N THR A 110 -0.35 22.81 5.22
CA THR A 110 -0.35 24.28 5.10
C THR A 110 -0.28 24.87 6.51
N PRO A 111 0.85 25.45 6.93
CA PRO A 111 0.93 26.11 8.22
C PRO A 111 0.12 27.42 8.21
N GLY A 112 -0.89 27.53 9.06
CA GLY A 112 -1.46 28.81 9.50
C GLY A 112 -2.96 28.99 9.32
N GLU A 113 -3.73 28.78 10.41
CA GLU A 113 -4.86 29.66 10.73
C GLU A 113 -4.51 30.67 11.86
N ASP A 114 -3.35 30.55 12.53
CA ASP A 114 -3.01 31.37 13.71
C ASP A 114 -1.85 32.36 13.54
N ASN A 115 -1.45 32.74 12.32
CA ASN A 115 -0.63 33.95 12.20
C ASN A 115 -0.89 34.73 10.91
N ALA A 116 -1.31 35.97 11.14
CA ALA A 116 -1.77 36.91 10.16
C ALA A 116 -0.67 37.34 9.17
N ARG A 117 -1.14 37.67 7.96
CA ARG A 117 -0.55 38.55 6.94
C ARG A 117 0.75 38.08 6.28
N GLY A 118 0.60 37.68 5.01
CA GLY A 118 1.52 38.12 3.96
C GLY A 118 2.18 37.03 3.15
N SER A 119 1.44 36.37 2.25
CA SER A 119 1.78 36.32 0.83
C SER A 119 0.69 35.53 0.11
N ARG A 120 -0.08 36.21 -0.75
CA ARG A 120 -0.90 35.56 -1.77
C ARG A 120 0.06 35.11 -2.87
N ASP A 121 0.66 33.93 -2.72
CA ASP A 121 1.31 33.28 -3.85
C ASP A 121 0.24 32.67 -4.76
N ARG A 122 0.17 33.28 -5.93
CA ARG A 122 -0.78 33.07 -7.01
C ARG A 122 -0.32 31.87 -7.83
N ASP A 123 -0.31 30.69 -7.21
CA ASP A 123 -0.19 29.39 -7.85
C ASP A 123 -0.51 28.35 -6.76
N GLY A 124 -1.53 27.52 -6.94
CA GLY A 124 -2.12 26.64 -5.90
C GLY A 124 -1.22 25.53 -5.35
N ARG A 125 -0.05 25.88 -4.81
CA ARG A 125 1.04 25.01 -4.33
C ARG A 125 1.48 25.37 -2.90
N GLY A 126 0.63 26.03 -2.13
CA GLY A 126 0.90 26.36 -0.73
C GLY A 126 0.77 25.13 0.16
N GLY A 127 1.90 24.53 0.54
CA GLY A 127 1.93 23.48 1.55
C GLY A 127 3.29 22.79 1.63
N ILE A 128 3.85 22.69 2.83
CA ILE A 128 5.09 21.98 3.13
C ILE A 128 4.82 20.48 2.95
N PRO A 129 5.46 19.80 1.98
CA PRO A 129 5.26 18.37 1.79
C PRO A 129 5.83 17.63 3.00
N PHE A 130 5.07 16.73 3.60
CA PHE A 130 5.51 15.86 4.68
C PHE A 130 5.35 14.39 4.31
N LEU A 131 6.15 13.57 4.98
CA LEU A 131 6.16 12.13 4.83
C LEU A 131 6.01 11.51 6.21
N LYS A 132 4.93 10.76 6.42
CA LYS A 132 4.64 10.12 7.70
C LYS A 132 4.73 8.60 7.56
N ARG A 133 5.44 7.98 8.48
CA ARG A 133 5.48 6.52 8.62
C ARG A 133 4.34 6.07 9.52
N PHE A 134 3.72 4.98 9.15
CA PHE A 134 2.78 4.26 9.97
C PHE A 134 3.18 2.79 10.01
N THR A 135 3.02 2.16 11.16
CA THR A 135 3.16 0.72 11.30
C THR A 135 1.76 0.11 11.25
N VAL A 136 1.57 -0.80 10.31
CA VAL A 136 0.33 -1.54 10.11
C VAL A 136 0.59 -3.03 10.28
N PHE A 137 -0.45 -3.74 10.67
CA PHE A 137 -0.48 -5.18 10.89
C PHE A 137 -1.54 -5.76 9.98
N ASN A 138 -1.28 -6.95 9.47
CA ASN A 138 -2.28 -7.72 8.74
C ASN A 138 -3.35 -8.22 9.73
N ALA A 139 -4.60 -8.41 9.27
CA ALA A 139 -5.66 -8.98 10.10
C ALA A 139 -5.28 -10.35 10.66
N ASP A 140 -4.52 -11.14 9.90
CA ASP A 140 -4.04 -12.46 10.31
C ASP A 140 -3.11 -12.42 11.52
N GLN A 141 -2.46 -11.28 11.79
CA GLN A 141 -1.57 -11.07 12.95
C GLN A 141 -2.34 -10.70 14.23
N CYS A 142 -3.65 -10.54 14.14
CA CYS A 142 -4.49 -10.09 15.24
C CYS A 142 -5.47 -11.17 15.66
N ASP A 143 -5.69 -11.30 16.96
CA ASP A 143 -6.73 -12.15 17.54
C ASP A 143 -7.95 -11.31 17.95
N GLY A 144 -9.14 -11.89 17.92
CA GLY A 144 -10.39 -11.24 18.35
C GLY A 144 -10.92 -10.17 17.38
N LEU A 145 -10.44 -10.15 16.13
CA LEU A 145 -11.03 -9.32 15.08
C LEU A 145 -12.34 -9.92 14.56
N PRO A 146 -13.28 -9.09 14.06
CA PRO A 146 -14.47 -9.58 13.37
C PRO A 146 -14.15 -10.50 12.19
N ASP A 147 -14.89 -11.60 12.04
CA ASP A 147 -14.70 -12.61 10.99
C ASP A 147 -14.74 -12.04 9.57
N THR A 148 -15.43 -10.91 9.36
CA THR A 148 -15.49 -10.22 8.08
C THR A 148 -14.13 -9.71 7.59
N LEU A 149 -13.18 -9.51 8.51
CA LEU A 149 -11.82 -9.03 8.21
C LEU A 149 -10.83 -10.16 7.98
N THR A 150 -11.12 -11.36 8.48
CA THR A 150 -10.28 -12.55 8.40
C THR A 150 -10.79 -13.58 7.39
N ALA A 151 -12.02 -13.41 6.88
CA ALA A 151 -12.60 -14.31 5.89
C ALA A 151 -11.76 -14.34 4.59
N PRO A 152 -11.36 -15.54 4.13
CA PRO A 152 -10.69 -15.68 2.83
C PRO A 152 -11.65 -15.26 1.71
N VAL A 153 -11.16 -14.52 0.71
CA VAL A 153 -11.99 -14.21 -0.47
C VAL A 153 -12.12 -15.49 -1.29
N PRO A 154 -13.34 -15.85 -1.72
CA PRO A 154 -13.56 -17.03 -2.53
C PRO A 154 -12.74 -16.95 -3.83
N ALA A 155 -12.21 -18.10 -4.25
CA ALA A 155 -11.53 -18.23 -5.53
C ALA A 155 -12.48 -17.80 -6.66
N VAL A 156 -11.99 -16.94 -7.56
CA VAL A 156 -12.73 -16.60 -8.77
C VAL A 156 -12.72 -17.84 -9.68
N PRO A 157 -13.88 -18.37 -10.11
CA PRO A 157 -13.90 -19.50 -11.02
C PRO A 157 -13.16 -19.19 -12.32
N ASP A 158 -12.40 -20.16 -12.83
CA ASP A 158 -11.79 -20.10 -14.16
C ASP A 158 -12.87 -20.28 -15.25
N ALA A 159 -13.77 -19.30 -15.43
CA ALA A 159 -14.62 -19.26 -16.62
C ALA A 159 -15.36 -17.93 -16.77
N VAL A 160 -15.33 -17.46 -18.02
CA VAL A 160 -16.08 -16.34 -18.62
C VAL A 160 -15.48 -14.96 -18.30
N VAL A 161 -14.92 -14.34 -19.33
CA VAL A 161 -14.65 -12.89 -19.36
C VAL A 161 -15.93 -12.19 -18.93
N PRO A 162 -15.98 -11.58 -17.74
CA PRO A 162 -17.23 -11.00 -17.27
C PRO A 162 -17.67 -9.92 -18.26
N PRO A 163 -18.98 -9.75 -18.55
CA PRO A 163 -19.48 -8.64 -19.38
C PRO A 163 -19.02 -7.26 -18.89
N ALA A 164 -18.59 -7.17 -17.62
CA ALA A 164 -17.96 -6.01 -17.03
C ALA A 164 -16.64 -5.61 -17.72
N ILE A 165 -15.92 -6.52 -18.38
CA ILE A 165 -14.68 -6.22 -19.11
C ILE A 165 -14.98 -5.42 -20.38
N ASP A 166 -15.97 -5.83 -21.17
CA ASP A 166 -16.37 -5.08 -22.37
C ASP A 166 -16.88 -3.68 -22.00
N ALA A 167 -17.66 -3.59 -20.92
CA ALA A 167 -18.11 -2.32 -20.38
C ALA A 167 -16.94 -1.43 -19.93
N LEU A 168 -15.93 -2.00 -19.28
CA LEU A 168 -14.72 -1.29 -18.86
C LEU A 168 -13.90 -0.79 -20.07
N ILE A 169 -13.68 -1.65 -21.05
CA ILE A 169 -12.99 -1.32 -22.30
C ILE A 169 -13.69 -0.13 -22.97
N LYS A 170 -15.01 -0.21 -23.15
CA LYS A 170 -15.80 0.87 -23.75
C LYS A 170 -15.75 2.15 -22.92
N ALA A 171 -15.81 2.05 -21.59
CA ALA A 171 -15.75 3.22 -20.71
C ALA A 171 -14.36 3.86 -20.65
N SER A 172 -13.29 3.12 -20.95
CA SER A 172 -11.93 3.66 -21.00
C SER A 172 -11.73 4.68 -22.12
N GLY A 173 -12.53 4.57 -23.20
CA GLY A 173 -12.40 5.41 -24.39
C GLY A 173 -11.19 5.10 -25.27
N ALA A 174 -10.36 4.11 -24.90
CA ALA A 174 -9.26 3.66 -25.74
C ALA A 174 -9.78 2.92 -26.98
N ASP A 175 -9.10 3.12 -28.12
CA ASP A 175 -9.38 2.41 -29.35
C ASP A 175 -8.79 0.99 -29.25
N PHE A 176 -9.64 -0.01 -29.02
CA PHE A 176 -9.20 -1.40 -28.92
C PHE A 176 -9.35 -2.11 -30.28
N ARG A 177 -8.23 -2.52 -30.87
CA ARG A 177 -8.20 -3.27 -32.14
C ARG A 177 -7.76 -4.71 -31.91
N LEU A 178 -8.61 -5.65 -32.34
CA LEU A 178 -8.30 -7.08 -32.27
C LEU A 178 -7.79 -7.57 -33.64
N GLY A 179 -6.56 -8.07 -33.66
CA GLY A 179 -5.89 -8.61 -34.84
C GLY A 179 -4.40 -8.85 -34.59
N GLY A 180 -3.72 -9.54 -35.50
CA GLY A 180 -2.29 -9.86 -35.37
C GLY A 180 -1.99 -11.05 -34.43
N ASP A 181 -0.72 -11.21 -34.08
CA ASP A 181 -0.16 -12.32 -33.29
C ASP A 181 0.32 -11.90 -31.89
N GLN A 182 0.29 -10.60 -31.57
CA GLN A 182 0.77 -10.06 -30.30
C GLN A 182 -0.05 -8.84 -29.85
N ALA A 183 -0.09 -8.60 -28.55
CA ALA A 183 -0.66 -7.40 -27.95
C ALA A 183 0.41 -6.31 -27.79
N PHE A 184 0.10 -5.08 -28.20
CA PHE A 184 0.96 -3.91 -28.03
C PHE A 184 0.12 -2.63 -27.97
N TYR A 185 0.77 -1.52 -27.62
CA TYR A 185 0.20 -0.17 -27.70
C TYR A 185 1.02 0.66 -28.68
N ASP A 186 0.40 1.17 -29.74
CA ASP A 186 1.00 2.01 -30.77
C ASP A 186 0.94 3.48 -30.37
N THR A 187 2.05 4.02 -29.85
CA THR A 187 2.13 5.43 -29.44
C THR A 187 1.96 6.43 -30.58
N ARG A 188 2.16 6.02 -31.85
CA ARG A 188 2.03 6.93 -33.00
C ARG A 188 0.57 7.09 -33.40
N HIS A 189 -0.21 6.03 -33.24
CA HIS A 189 -1.61 6.01 -33.67
C HIS A 189 -2.61 5.97 -32.51
N ASP A 190 -2.12 5.89 -31.26
CA ASP A 190 -2.91 5.97 -30.01
C ASP A 190 -3.95 4.84 -29.85
N TYR A 191 -3.54 3.58 -30.11
CA TYR A 191 -4.36 2.37 -29.93
C TYR A 191 -3.54 1.13 -29.57
#